data_AF-A0A9W9DXG2-F1
#
_entry.id   AF-A0A9W9DXG2-F1
#
_cell.length_a   1.000
_cell.length_b   1.000
_cell.length_c   1.000
_cell.angle_alpha   90.00
_cell.angle_beta   90.00
_cell.angle_gamma   90.00
#
_symmetry.space_group_name_H-M   'P 1'
#
loop_
_entity.id
_entity.type
_entity.pdbx_description
1 polymer ?
#
loop_
_entity_poly.entity_id
_entity_poly.type
_entity_poly.pdbx_seq_one_letter_code
_entity_poly.pdbx_strand_id
1 'polypeptide(L)'
;MFLRPLTSFILILQLISSTTAYRQPYDYIQAIESFAIAFTNPSSVIDGSISSPLSEEVVGRIDITTTFVGQELNTEYLFGLFVESSLSNTTQLIGSPIPSFATQSLVVEPPVIAVSLVNTLLYPTINLSVPLQIDLFVSFDNDMKIISYDAILRRWSEFFTYIIPLLAPKIAEELNVTLDPNSTNTVTANTTSGANTTLNTTELIALKTAVDVCEMSTQYCTGVNQVYASNDACMEFMTQLPFGQPWEGGMDNGWCRYIHKNMVKYRPEVHCPHIGPTGGDMCIARDYVQVTETMPFNSTLLAYNASYNALDVKDVPAKNQMELVKVETEVVYTTTVAFFSVSCVLYMLLLYVVAKAVEFIFRQFSFAYHDMSFANQRNTVTYVIAILFTTTTLVLQLIASPILTTHSYTFTQVALLKVAALIISGLYIFELTYRVSMRWPLMTHHFCTIFAIVLLLSVLSYTRHPALMGAGQIWLFQATTEQSVFVGLLMYRLGCSSKLTRNVLYFAAVQSFIFKLTFAAYLLAYWAQHLVQFHSSSDDVALSVLLVIMTVLLMCTQVYGAWAVWGLALKVDRSMRKRSIIGPSSTSESLSLSHSTLVFNVHTTKV
;
A
#
# COMPACT_ATOMS: atom_id res chain seq x y z
N MET A 1 -25.70 -12.71 -37.88
CA MET A 1 -25.91 -11.54 -36.98
C MET A 1 -25.66 -11.95 -35.51
N PHE A 2 -24.48 -12.51 -35.19
CA PHE A 2 -24.22 -13.18 -33.91
C PHE A 2 -22.93 -12.75 -33.17
N LEU A 3 -22.21 -11.73 -33.64
CA LEU A 3 -20.95 -11.28 -33.01
C LEU A 3 -21.05 -10.00 -32.16
N ARG A 4 -22.21 -9.32 -32.10
CA ARG A 4 -22.33 -8.01 -31.43
C ARG A 4 -22.46 -8.03 -29.89
N PRO A 5 -22.93 -9.08 -29.18
CA PRO A 5 -23.08 -9.00 -27.72
C PRO A 5 -21.78 -9.32 -26.95
N LEU A 6 -20.81 -10.00 -27.57
CA LEU A 6 -19.54 -10.35 -26.92
C LEU A 6 -18.59 -9.14 -26.85
N THR A 7 -18.62 -8.27 -27.85
CA THR A 7 -17.83 -7.03 -27.91
C THR A 7 -18.26 -6.01 -26.84
N SER A 8 -19.55 -5.96 -26.48
CA SER A 8 -20.04 -5.08 -25.43
C SER A 8 -19.63 -5.52 -24.02
N PHE A 9 -19.39 -6.81 -23.80
CA PHE A 9 -18.95 -7.33 -22.51
C PHE A 9 -17.46 -7.03 -22.25
N ILE A 10 -16.64 -7.04 -23.30
CA ILE A 10 -15.22 -6.66 -23.24
C ILE A 10 -15.05 -5.15 -23.00
N LEU A 11 -15.93 -4.32 -23.58
CA LEU A 11 -15.94 -2.86 -23.37
C LEU A 11 -16.26 -2.44 -21.92
N ILE A 12 -17.10 -3.21 -21.21
CA ILE A 12 -17.41 -2.93 -19.79
C ILE A 12 -16.24 -3.33 -18.88
N LEU A 13 -15.50 -4.39 -19.20
CA LEU A 13 -14.24 -4.72 -18.50
C LEU A 13 -13.12 -3.69 -18.78
N GLN A 14 -13.12 -3.06 -19.96
CA GLN A 14 -12.19 -1.98 -20.28
C GLN A 14 -12.49 -0.67 -19.53
N LEU A 15 -13.75 -0.41 -19.16
CA LEU A 15 -14.11 0.72 -18.30
C LEU A 15 -13.68 0.56 -16.83
N ILE A 16 -13.44 -0.68 -16.38
CA ILE A 16 -12.88 -0.97 -15.04
C ILE A 16 -11.36 -0.79 -15.01
N SER A 17 -10.68 -0.79 -16.17
CA SER A 17 -9.22 -0.59 -16.25
C SER A 17 -8.80 0.87 -16.32
N SER A 18 -9.73 1.83 -16.37
CA SER A 18 -9.41 3.27 -16.44
C SER A 18 -9.21 3.94 -15.08
N THR A 19 -9.15 3.20 -13.96
CA THR A 19 -8.79 3.78 -12.65
C THR A 19 -7.28 3.94 -12.46
N THR A 20 -6.48 3.83 -13.53
CA THR A 20 -5.01 3.92 -13.50
C THR A 20 -4.45 5.33 -13.27
N ALA A 21 -5.27 6.33 -12.95
CA ALA A 21 -4.82 7.72 -12.84
C ALA A 21 -4.60 8.26 -11.41
N TYR A 22 -4.97 7.52 -10.36
CA TYR A 22 -4.73 7.95 -8.97
C TYR A 22 -3.77 7.01 -8.25
N ARG A 23 -2.54 7.49 -8.04
CA ARG A 23 -1.54 6.84 -7.18
C ARG A 23 -2.12 6.66 -5.79
N GLN A 24 -2.07 5.43 -5.28
CA GLN A 24 -2.58 5.12 -3.97
C GLN A 24 -1.54 5.54 -2.92
N PRO A 25 -1.95 5.88 -1.68
CA PRO A 25 -1.00 6.21 -0.60
C PRO A 25 0.12 5.16 -0.41
N TYR A 26 -0.13 3.88 -0.69
CA TYR A 26 0.92 2.87 -0.59
C TYR A 26 2.03 3.01 -1.64
N ASP A 27 1.75 3.56 -2.83
CA ASP A 27 2.77 3.78 -3.88
C ASP A 27 3.83 4.78 -3.36
N TYR A 28 3.38 5.80 -2.62
CA TYR A 28 4.22 6.78 -1.93
C TYR A 28 5.10 6.14 -0.85
N ILE A 29 4.56 5.19 -0.08
CA ILE A 29 5.33 4.43 0.92
C ILE A 29 6.45 3.63 0.23
N GLN A 30 6.15 2.95 -0.88
CA GLN A 30 7.16 2.19 -1.62
C GLN A 30 8.25 3.08 -2.22
N ALA A 31 7.87 4.27 -2.70
CA ALA A 31 8.83 5.22 -3.26
C ALA A 31 9.80 5.74 -2.18
N ILE A 32 9.31 6.09 -0.98
CA ILE A 32 10.18 6.55 0.10
C ILE A 32 11.04 5.43 0.70
N GLU A 33 10.52 4.19 0.76
CA GLU A 33 11.33 3.02 1.14
C GLU A 33 12.45 2.77 0.12
N SER A 34 12.16 2.89 -1.17
CA SER A 34 13.16 2.74 -2.23
C SER A 34 14.25 3.81 -2.14
N PHE A 35 13.88 5.05 -1.83
CA PHE A 35 14.82 6.13 -1.55
C PHE A 35 15.69 5.82 -0.32
N ALA A 36 15.11 5.34 0.79
CA ALA A 36 15.86 4.99 2.00
C ALA A 36 16.85 3.84 1.76
N ILE A 37 16.47 2.82 0.99
CA ILE A 37 17.36 1.73 0.57
C ILE A 37 18.52 2.29 -0.25
N ALA A 38 18.24 3.14 -1.24
CA ALA A 38 19.27 3.78 -2.06
C ALA A 38 20.23 4.64 -1.22
N PHE A 39 19.72 5.39 -0.24
CA PHE A 39 20.52 6.22 0.67
C PHE A 39 21.49 5.38 1.52
N THR A 40 21.06 4.20 1.96
CA THR A 40 21.92 3.27 2.73
C THR A 40 22.89 2.45 1.86
N ASN A 41 22.78 2.52 0.53
CA ASN A 41 23.71 1.92 -0.43
C ASN A 41 24.01 2.89 -1.59
N PRO A 42 24.71 4.01 -1.30
CA PRO A 42 24.81 5.14 -2.22
C PRO A 42 25.58 4.84 -3.51
N SER A 43 26.53 3.90 -3.49
CA SER A 43 27.30 3.49 -4.68
C SER A 43 26.40 3.00 -5.82
N SER A 44 25.29 2.34 -5.49
CA SER A 44 24.37 1.80 -6.50
C SER A 44 23.70 2.89 -7.36
N VAL A 45 23.50 4.08 -6.81
CA VAL A 45 22.94 5.24 -7.54
C VAL A 45 24.06 5.94 -8.33
N ILE A 46 25.22 6.15 -7.71
CA ILE A 46 26.36 6.85 -8.33
C ILE A 46 26.91 6.10 -9.54
N ASP A 47 27.03 4.77 -9.45
CA ASP A 47 27.53 3.94 -10.56
C ASP A 47 26.45 3.68 -11.64
N GLY A 48 25.24 4.21 -11.48
CA GLY A 48 24.12 4.05 -12.41
C GLY A 48 23.48 2.66 -12.42
N SER A 49 23.77 1.82 -11.42
CA SER A 49 23.17 0.48 -11.30
C SER A 49 21.67 0.54 -10.97
N ILE A 50 21.24 1.60 -10.29
CA ILE A 50 19.83 1.90 -9.99
C ILE A 50 19.51 3.31 -10.52
N SER A 51 18.34 3.47 -11.13
CA SER A 51 17.84 4.79 -11.56
C SER A 51 17.70 5.73 -10.37
N SER A 52 18.18 6.97 -10.50
CA SER A 52 18.05 7.99 -9.45
C SER A 52 16.59 8.13 -9.01
N PRO A 53 16.28 8.09 -7.69
CA PRO A 53 14.93 8.30 -7.18
C PRO A 53 14.45 9.76 -7.33
N LEU A 54 15.32 10.66 -7.78
CA LEU A 54 15.06 12.08 -7.91
C LEU A 54 14.62 12.43 -9.33
N SER A 55 13.77 13.45 -9.48
CA SER A 55 13.42 14.03 -10.78
C SER A 55 14.56 14.91 -11.33
N GLU A 56 14.52 15.22 -12.63
CA GLU A 56 15.54 16.07 -13.29
C GLU A 56 15.63 17.47 -12.67
N GLU A 57 14.48 18.07 -12.34
CA GLU A 57 14.36 19.42 -11.77
C GLU A 57 14.21 19.44 -10.24
N VAL A 58 14.65 18.38 -9.55
CA VAL A 58 14.51 18.27 -8.09
C VAL A 58 15.12 19.48 -7.37
N VAL A 59 14.40 19.98 -6.36
CA VAL A 59 14.95 20.96 -5.41
C VAL A 59 15.00 20.35 -4.02
N GLY A 60 16.22 20.18 -3.51
CA GLY A 60 16.48 19.66 -2.18
C GLY A 60 16.94 20.75 -1.24
N ARG A 61 16.53 20.69 0.03
CA ARG A 61 17.09 21.53 1.10
C ARG A 61 17.46 20.65 2.29
N ILE A 62 18.56 21.00 2.96
CA ILE A 62 19.00 20.37 4.20
C ILE A 62 19.25 21.47 5.23
N ASP A 63 18.65 21.31 6.41
CA ASP A 63 18.57 22.34 7.46
C ASP A 63 19.92 22.95 7.87
N ILE A 64 20.97 22.13 7.98
CA ILE A 64 22.30 22.57 8.39
C ILE A 64 23.21 23.04 7.24
N THR A 65 22.78 22.90 5.98
CA THR A 65 23.57 23.29 4.81
C THR A 65 22.86 24.32 3.95
N THR A 66 22.33 23.91 2.81
CA THR A 66 21.81 24.81 1.78
C THR A 66 20.76 24.12 0.90
N THR A 67 20.36 24.82 -0.16
CA THR A 67 19.49 24.33 -1.22
C THR A 67 20.30 23.82 -2.40
N PHE A 68 19.90 22.68 -2.97
CA PHE A 68 20.49 22.04 -4.13
C PHE A 68 19.45 21.98 -5.25
N VAL A 69 19.81 22.45 -6.45
CA VAL A 69 18.91 22.52 -7.60
C VAL A 69 19.39 21.57 -8.68
N GLY A 70 18.48 20.71 -9.17
CA GLY A 70 18.73 19.75 -10.25
C GLY A 70 19.23 18.38 -9.76
N GLN A 71 18.95 17.35 -10.56
CA GLN A 71 19.21 15.95 -10.19
C GLN A 71 20.68 15.67 -9.87
N GLU A 72 21.61 16.13 -10.71
CA GLU A 72 23.04 15.80 -10.58
C GLU A 72 23.62 16.31 -9.25
N LEU A 73 23.37 17.57 -8.90
CA LEU A 73 23.85 18.16 -7.63
C LEU A 73 23.26 17.44 -6.41
N ASN A 74 21.96 17.15 -6.44
CA ASN A 74 21.31 16.42 -5.35
C ASN A 74 21.82 14.98 -5.24
N THR A 75 22.09 14.31 -6.36
CA THR A 75 22.63 12.95 -6.39
C THR A 75 24.04 12.89 -5.81
N GLU A 76 24.92 13.81 -6.20
CA GLU A 76 26.28 13.90 -5.65
C GLU A 76 26.26 14.20 -4.15
N TYR A 77 25.37 15.08 -3.71
CA TYR A 77 25.27 15.42 -2.30
C TYR A 77 24.69 14.28 -1.45
N LEU A 78 23.52 13.73 -1.84
CA LEU A 78 22.83 12.71 -1.05
C LEU A 78 23.50 11.34 -1.09
N PHE A 79 24.16 10.99 -2.20
CA PHE A 79 24.76 9.68 -2.40
C PHE A 79 26.29 9.77 -2.51
N GLY A 80 26.82 10.69 -3.33
CA GLY A 80 28.27 10.79 -3.60
C GLY A 80 29.12 11.17 -2.39
N LEU A 81 28.62 12.04 -1.51
CA LEU A 81 29.25 12.47 -0.26
C LEU A 81 29.77 11.30 0.59
N PHE A 82 28.95 10.25 0.70
CA PHE A 82 29.24 9.11 1.56
C PHE A 82 30.14 8.08 0.91
N VAL A 83 30.11 7.97 -0.43
CA VAL A 83 30.95 7.02 -1.17
C VAL A 83 32.43 7.36 -0.97
N GLU A 84 32.84 8.61 -1.21
CA GLU A 84 34.25 8.98 -1.04
C GLU A 84 34.69 8.90 0.43
N SER A 85 33.81 9.26 1.38
CA SER A 85 34.10 9.10 2.81
C SER A 85 34.36 7.64 3.18
N SER A 86 33.64 6.69 2.59
CA SER A 86 33.79 5.25 2.86
C SER A 86 35.06 4.63 2.27
N LEU A 87 35.61 5.24 1.21
CA LEU A 87 36.81 4.78 0.52
C LEU A 87 38.11 5.38 1.10
N SER A 88 37.99 6.40 1.95
CA SER A 88 39.14 7.07 2.56
C SER A 88 39.85 6.18 3.59
N ASN A 89 41.18 6.16 3.51
CA ASN A 89 42.03 5.47 4.49
C ASN A 89 42.32 6.32 5.75
N THR A 90 41.86 7.56 5.79
CA THR A 90 42.04 8.47 6.93
C THR A 90 40.71 8.74 7.64
N THR A 91 40.76 9.14 8.89
CA THR A 91 39.56 9.41 9.69
C THR A 91 38.74 10.54 9.07
N GLN A 92 37.47 10.26 8.78
CA GLN A 92 36.52 11.23 8.22
C GLN A 92 35.64 11.83 9.32
N LEU A 93 35.25 13.10 9.15
CA LEU A 93 34.29 13.76 10.06
C LEU A 93 32.84 13.40 9.75
N ILE A 94 32.58 12.81 8.58
CA ILE A 94 31.25 12.37 8.14
C ILE A 94 31.28 10.84 8.02
N GLY A 95 30.46 10.17 8.81
CA GLY A 95 30.31 8.72 8.76
C GLY A 95 29.53 8.26 7.52
N SER A 96 29.74 7.01 7.11
CA SER A 96 29.07 6.42 5.94
C SER A 96 27.85 5.60 6.38
N PRO A 97 26.69 5.71 5.73
CA PRO A 97 25.51 4.93 6.09
C PRO A 97 25.76 3.44 5.82
N ILE A 98 25.27 2.58 6.70
CA ILE A 98 25.27 1.13 6.50
C ILE A 98 23.90 0.66 5.99
N PRO A 99 23.79 -0.54 5.36
CA PRO A 99 22.54 -1.11 4.82
C PRO A 99 21.46 -1.46 5.87
N SER A 100 21.02 -0.48 6.65
CA SER A 100 19.96 -0.61 7.65
C SER A 100 19.37 0.76 7.96
N PHE A 101 18.05 0.85 7.98
CA PHE A 101 17.31 2.02 8.48
C PHE A 101 16.08 1.56 9.25
N ALA A 102 15.54 2.43 10.10
CA ALA A 102 14.26 2.24 10.76
C ALA A 102 13.35 3.46 10.54
N THR A 103 12.12 3.21 10.11
CA THR A 103 11.10 4.26 9.99
C THR A 103 10.49 4.53 11.37
N GLN A 104 10.76 5.71 11.93
CA GLN A 104 10.30 6.12 13.26
C GLN A 104 8.88 6.70 13.22
N SER A 105 8.57 7.49 12.20
CA SER A 105 7.24 8.04 11.92
C SER A 105 7.06 8.22 10.43
N LEU A 106 5.82 8.10 9.95
CA LEU A 106 5.46 8.24 8.55
C LEU A 106 4.03 8.79 8.45
N VAL A 107 3.88 9.91 7.74
CA VAL A 107 2.60 10.49 7.35
C VAL A 107 2.57 10.57 5.85
N VAL A 108 1.54 9.98 5.24
CA VAL A 108 1.36 9.96 3.80
C VAL A 108 0.11 10.77 3.48
N GLU A 109 0.32 11.90 2.83
CA GLU A 109 -0.76 12.75 2.31
C GLU A 109 -0.39 13.12 0.86
N PRO A 110 -0.77 12.30 -0.12
CA PRO A 110 -0.37 12.49 -1.51
C PRO A 110 -0.56 13.94 -2.01
N PRO A 111 0.40 14.49 -2.80
CA PRO A 111 1.63 13.86 -3.28
C PRO A 111 2.82 14.00 -2.30
N VAL A 112 2.58 14.37 -1.04
CA VAL A 112 3.60 14.67 -0.04
C VAL A 112 3.69 13.56 1.02
N ILE A 113 4.90 13.31 1.48
CA ILE A 113 5.17 12.44 2.63
C ILE A 113 5.97 13.24 3.65
N ALA A 114 5.63 13.06 4.93
CA ALA A 114 6.53 13.39 6.03
C ALA A 114 7.03 12.08 6.66
N VAL A 115 8.33 11.85 6.67
CA VAL A 115 8.93 10.63 7.23
C VAL A 115 10.08 10.96 8.15
N SER A 116 10.25 10.19 9.22
CA SER A 116 11.46 10.20 10.05
C SER A 116 12.17 8.86 9.90
N LEU A 117 13.40 8.90 9.41
CA LEU A 117 14.27 7.73 9.21
C LEU A 117 15.42 7.76 10.21
N VAL A 118 15.66 6.67 10.92
CA VAL A 118 16.86 6.48 11.74
C VAL A 118 17.84 5.63 10.95
N ASN A 119 18.95 6.23 10.55
CA ASN A 119 20.04 5.58 9.82
C ASN A 119 21.22 5.37 10.75
N THR A 120 22.05 4.36 10.48
CA THR A 120 23.30 4.15 11.24
C THR A 120 24.47 4.59 10.38
N LEU A 121 25.33 5.45 10.94
CA LEU A 121 26.56 5.91 10.31
C LEU A 121 27.77 5.17 10.90
N LEU A 122 28.62 4.64 10.04
CA LEU A 122 29.86 3.93 10.38
C LEU A 122 31.07 4.85 10.20
N TYR A 123 31.96 4.82 11.19
CA TYR A 123 33.29 5.42 11.18
C TYR A 123 34.34 4.28 11.20
N PRO A 124 34.87 3.85 10.05
CA PRO A 124 35.70 2.65 9.95
C PRO A 124 37.00 2.73 10.77
N THR A 125 37.65 3.89 10.80
CA THR A 125 38.98 4.06 11.43
C THR A 125 38.98 3.84 12.95
N ILE A 126 37.83 4.01 13.59
CA ILE A 126 37.64 3.79 15.03
C ILE A 126 36.60 2.70 15.34
N ASN A 127 36.11 2.00 14.31
CA ASN A 127 35.08 0.95 14.40
C ASN A 127 33.85 1.37 15.24
N LEU A 128 33.34 2.58 14.98
CA LEU A 128 32.21 3.15 15.71
C LEU A 128 30.98 3.27 14.80
N SER A 129 29.83 2.83 15.28
CA SER A 129 28.53 3.00 14.61
C SER A 129 27.62 3.87 15.46
N VAL A 130 27.08 4.95 14.89
CA VAL A 130 26.23 5.92 15.60
C VAL A 130 24.95 6.18 14.82
N PRO A 131 23.77 6.12 15.46
CA PRO A 131 22.51 6.42 14.79
C PRO A 131 22.34 7.93 14.56
N LEU A 132 21.79 8.29 13.41
CA LEU A 132 21.36 9.63 13.05
C LEU A 132 19.90 9.59 12.57
N GLN A 133 19.06 10.42 13.16
CA GLN A 133 17.67 10.58 12.75
C GLN A 133 17.56 11.72 11.73
N ILE A 134 16.92 11.43 10.59
CA ILE A 134 16.68 12.36 9.49
C ILE A 134 15.17 12.46 9.28
N ASP A 135 14.62 13.66 9.48
CA ASP A 135 13.23 13.93 9.13
C ASP A 135 13.16 14.53 7.73
N LEU A 136 12.21 14.10 6.92
CA LEU A 136 12.08 14.46 5.52
C LEU A 136 10.63 14.85 5.23
N PHE A 137 10.44 16.01 4.62
CA PHE A 137 9.24 16.34 3.87
C PHE A 137 9.54 16.16 2.39
N VAL A 138 8.81 15.29 1.70
CA VAL A 138 9.13 14.87 0.33
C VAL A 138 7.89 15.01 -0.53
N SER A 139 8.02 15.58 -1.72
CA SER A 139 6.97 15.63 -2.73
C SER A 139 7.36 14.83 -3.97
N PHE A 140 6.38 14.15 -4.57
CA PHE A 140 6.59 13.27 -5.72
C PHE A 140 5.84 13.76 -6.97
N ASP A 141 6.38 13.45 -8.14
CA ASP A 141 5.66 13.55 -9.41
C ASP A 141 4.80 12.30 -9.71
N ASN A 142 4.16 12.30 -10.88
CA ASN A 142 3.32 11.20 -11.35
C ASN A 142 4.09 9.88 -11.59
N ASP A 143 5.40 9.96 -11.79
CA ASP A 143 6.32 8.85 -12.01
C ASP A 143 6.96 8.35 -10.70
N MET A 144 6.51 8.87 -9.56
CA MET A 144 7.03 8.56 -8.23
C MET A 144 8.49 8.93 -8.04
N LYS A 145 8.97 9.95 -8.76
CA LYS A 145 10.28 10.58 -8.53
C LYS A 145 10.12 11.76 -7.59
N ILE A 146 11.15 12.01 -6.79
CA ILE A 146 11.18 13.12 -5.84
C ILE A 146 11.39 14.42 -6.61
N ILE A 147 10.44 15.35 -6.51
CA ILE A 147 10.53 16.70 -7.09
C ILE A 147 10.98 17.74 -6.08
N SER A 148 10.75 17.49 -4.79
CA SER A 148 11.24 18.36 -3.73
C SER A 148 11.44 17.58 -2.44
N TYR A 149 12.49 17.92 -1.70
CA TYR A 149 12.65 17.42 -0.34
C TYR A 149 13.20 18.50 0.60
N ASP A 150 12.74 18.48 1.85
CA ASP A 150 13.28 19.27 2.95
C ASP A 150 13.72 18.32 4.07
N ALA A 151 15.03 18.22 4.27
CA ALA A 151 15.64 17.31 5.22
C ALA A 151 16.12 18.04 6.47
N ILE A 152 15.85 17.45 7.62
CA ILE A 152 16.25 17.95 8.93
C ILE A 152 17.09 16.88 9.60
N LEU A 153 18.36 17.19 9.88
CA LEU A 153 19.23 16.32 10.67
C LEU A 153 18.92 16.52 12.16
N ARG A 154 18.02 15.69 12.68
CA ARG A 154 17.50 15.86 14.04
C ARG A 154 18.63 15.69 15.06
N ARG A 155 18.80 16.72 15.92
CA ARG A 155 19.83 16.80 16.97
C ARG A 155 21.26 16.81 16.41
N TRP A 156 21.48 17.38 15.21
CA TRP A 156 22.80 17.41 14.58
C TRP A 156 23.89 18.02 15.47
N SER A 157 23.64 19.14 16.14
CA SER A 157 24.63 19.77 17.04
C SER A 157 25.04 18.85 18.20
N GLU A 158 24.11 18.08 18.75
CA GLU A 158 24.38 17.10 19.81
C GLU A 158 25.14 15.90 19.27
N PHE A 159 24.75 15.39 18.10
CA PHE A 159 25.46 14.33 17.38
C PHE A 159 26.91 14.73 17.10
N PHE A 160 27.14 15.95 16.63
CA PHE A 160 28.47 16.47 16.33
C PHE A 160 29.33 16.61 17.59
N THR A 161 28.74 17.16 18.67
CA THR A 161 29.41 17.28 19.99
C THR A 161 29.76 15.91 20.58
N TYR A 162 28.95 14.88 20.29
CA TYR A 162 29.20 13.52 20.73
C TYR A 162 30.33 12.84 19.93
N ILE A 163 30.36 13.00 18.60
CA ILE A 163 31.26 12.23 17.75
C ILE A 163 32.69 12.80 17.71
N ILE A 164 32.85 14.12 17.70
CA ILE A 164 34.15 14.76 17.48
C ILE A 164 35.20 14.35 18.53
N PRO A 165 34.91 14.34 19.84
CA PRO A 165 35.88 13.89 20.84
C PRO A 165 36.30 12.43 20.68
N LEU A 166 35.45 11.59 20.07
CA LEU A 166 35.76 10.17 19.81
C LEU A 166 36.68 9.99 18.60
N LEU A 167 36.60 10.89 17.61
CA LEU A 167 37.45 10.89 16.43
C LEU A 167 38.82 11.54 16.69
N ALA A 168 38.85 12.55 17.58
CA ALA A 168 40.03 13.39 17.82
C ALA A 168 41.34 12.61 18.12
N PRO A 169 41.36 11.56 18.97
CA PRO A 169 42.60 10.84 19.24
C PRO A 169 43.21 10.19 17.98
N LYS A 170 42.36 9.62 17.11
CA LYS A 170 42.82 8.98 15.88
C LYS A 170 43.29 10.02 14.85
N ILE A 171 42.61 11.15 14.76
CA ILE A 171 43.02 12.28 13.91
C ILE A 171 44.38 12.83 14.37
N ALA A 172 44.61 12.97 15.68
CA ALA A 172 45.88 13.44 16.22
C ALA A 172 47.04 12.50 15.88
N GLU A 173 46.80 11.18 15.96
CA GLU A 173 47.75 10.15 15.53
C GLU A 173 48.07 10.27 14.03
N GLU A 174 47.05 10.40 13.18
CA GLU A 174 47.20 10.52 11.72
C GLU A 174 47.97 11.79 11.30
N LEU A 175 47.77 12.89 12.03
CA LEU A 175 48.44 14.17 11.78
C LEU A 175 49.78 14.32 12.51
N ASN A 176 50.17 13.34 13.33
CA ASN A 176 51.38 13.37 14.15
C ASN A 176 51.47 14.63 15.05
N VAL A 177 50.37 14.95 15.74
CA VAL A 177 50.25 16.07 16.69
C VAL A 177 49.81 15.59 18.08
N THR A 178 50.07 16.38 19.12
CA THR A 178 49.62 16.05 20.48
C THR A 178 48.27 16.69 20.76
N LEU A 179 47.31 15.92 21.27
CA LEU A 179 46.00 16.41 21.69
C LEU A 179 46.02 16.76 23.18
N ASP A 180 45.72 18.02 23.52
CA ASP A 180 45.43 18.43 24.90
C ASP A 180 44.00 18.99 24.95
N PRO A 181 42.99 18.20 25.39
CA PRO A 181 41.60 18.63 25.45
C PRO A 181 41.35 19.73 26.50
N ASN A 182 42.32 20.00 27.39
CA ASN A 182 42.23 21.04 28.41
C ASN A 182 43.06 22.30 28.06
N SER A 183 43.75 22.31 26.92
CA SER A 183 44.49 23.47 26.46
C SER A 183 43.54 24.60 26.06
N THR A 184 43.69 25.74 26.71
CA THR A 184 43.03 27.02 26.36
C THR A 184 43.96 27.93 25.54
N ASN A 185 45.17 27.49 25.24
CA ASN A 185 46.16 28.27 24.53
C ASN A 185 45.90 28.23 23.02
N THR A 186 45.63 29.40 22.44
CA THR A 186 45.71 29.63 21.00
C THR A 186 47.16 29.45 20.55
N VAL A 187 47.45 28.38 19.81
CA VAL A 187 48.78 28.19 19.22
C VAL A 187 48.87 29.06 17.95
N THR A 188 49.81 30.01 17.93
CA THR A 188 50.24 30.68 16.70
C THR A 188 50.97 29.66 15.83
N ALA A 189 50.32 29.21 14.76
CA ALA A 189 50.87 28.32 13.76
C ALA A 189 52.01 29.02 12.99
N ASN A 190 53.24 28.92 13.50
CA ASN A 190 54.41 29.01 12.63
C ASN A 190 54.81 27.59 12.23
N THR A 191 54.53 27.30 10.97
CA THR A 191 54.84 26.07 10.25
C THR A 191 56.32 25.71 10.33
N THR A 192 56.61 24.54 10.87
CA THR A 192 57.57 23.59 10.29
C THR A 192 57.31 22.24 10.96
N SER A 193 57.11 21.21 10.16
CA SER A 193 56.95 19.81 10.57
C SER A 193 57.95 19.41 11.66
N GLY A 194 57.50 19.38 12.91
CA GLY A 194 58.27 18.98 14.08
C GLY A 194 57.32 18.48 15.15
N ALA A 195 57.61 17.32 15.74
CA ALA A 195 56.74 16.48 16.56
C ALA A 195 56.28 17.06 17.92
N ASN A 196 56.12 18.38 18.08
CA ASN A 196 55.87 19.04 19.37
C ASN A 196 54.68 20.03 19.37
N THR A 197 53.80 20.02 18.37
CA THR A 197 52.61 20.89 18.36
C THR A 197 51.48 20.26 19.18
N THR A 198 51.05 20.95 20.23
CA THR A 198 49.89 20.57 21.06
C THR A 198 48.67 21.38 20.66
N LEU A 199 47.57 20.73 20.29
CA LEU A 199 46.33 21.36 19.85
C LEU A 199 45.15 21.00 20.76
N ASN A 200 44.19 21.90 20.90
CA ASN A 200 42.87 21.55 21.43
C ASN A 200 42.03 20.82 20.35
N THR A 201 40.86 20.32 20.74
CA THR A 201 40.00 19.54 19.81
C THR A 201 39.54 20.38 18.61
N THR A 202 39.15 21.64 18.80
CA THR A 202 38.68 22.51 17.71
C THR A 202 39.81 22.81 16.71
N GLU A 203 41.00 23.15 17.20
CA GLU A 203 42.18 23.40 16.37
C GLU A 203 42.60 22.16 15.59
N LEU A 204 42.51 20.98 16.21
CA LEU A 204 42.81 19.71 15.54
C LEU A 204 41.86 19.43 14.38
N ILE A 205 40.55 19.64 14.57
CA ILE A 205 39.54 19.43 13.53
C ILE A 205 39.69 20.47 12.41
N ALA A 206 40.02 21.72 12.74
CA ALA A 206 40.33 22.74 11.74
C ALA A 206 41.55 22.36 10.90
N LEU A 207 42.63 21.86 11.54
CA LEU A 207 43.82 21.39 10.83
C LEU A 207 43.51 20.18 9.93
N LYS A 208 42.79 19.17 10.44
CA LYS A 208 42.34 18.02 9.65
C LYS A 208 41.51 18.45 8.45
N THR A 209 40.63 19.43 8.64
CA THR A 209 39.82 20.00 7.57
C THR A 209 40.68 20.66 6.49
N ALA A 210 41.65 21.49 6.89
CA ALA A 210 42.58 22.14 5.96
C ALA A 210 43.37 21.11 5.14
N VAL A 211 43.95 20.10 5.80
CA VAL A 211 44.73 19.04 5.14
C VAL A 211 43.89 18.32 4.10
N ASP A 212 42.69 17.86 4.48
CA ASP A 212 41.82 17.09 3.59
C ASP A 212 41.31 17.91 2.40
N VAL A 213 40.94 19.18 2.63
CA VAL A 213 40.47 20.08 1.57
C VAL A 213 41.60 20.38 0.59
N CYS A 214 42.80 20.69 1.09
CA CYS A 214 43.94 21.04 0.25
C CYS A 214 44.51 19.84 -0.53
N GLU A 215 44.46 18.64 0.04
CA GLU A 215 44.79 17.41 -0.68
C GLU A 215 43.83 17.19 -1.86
N MET A 216 42.52 17.26 -1.61
CA MET A 216 41.50 17.11 -2.67
C MET A 216 41.60 18.21 -3.73
N SER A 217 41.83 19.46 -3.32
CA SER A 217 42.05 20.57 -4.26
C SER A 217 43.28 20.33 -5.13
N THR A 218 44.40 19.90 -4.54
CA THR A 218 45.65 19.67 -5.30
C THR A 218 45.47 18.53 -6.30
N GLN A 219 44.70 17.51 -5.93
CA GLN A 219 44.48 16.33 -6.78
C GLN A 219 43.53 16.62 -7.95
N TYR A 220 42.40 17.30 -7.70
CA TYR A 220 41.31 17.38 -8.69
C TYR A 220 41.06 18.79 -9.23
N CYS A 221 41.41 19.85 -8.49
CA CYS A 221 41.22 21.23 -8.91
C CYS A 221 42.44 21.77 -9.64
N THR A 222 42.61 21.29 -10.87
CA THR A 222 43.75 21.63 -11.75
C THR A 222 43.29 22.30 -13.05
N GLY A 223 44.22 22.89 -13.79
CA GLY A 223 43.92 23.53 -15.07
C GLY A 223 42.91 24.67 -14.92
N VAL A 224 41.81 24.62 -15.68
CA VAL A 224 40.75 25.64 -15.63
C VAL A 224 39.97 25.65 -14.31
N ASN A 225 40.04 24.55 -13.54
CA ASN A 225 39.36 24.40 -12.25
C ASN A 225 40.29 24.71 -11.06
N GLN A 226 41.50 25.22 -11.30
CA GLN A 226 42.45 25.55 -10.25
C GLN A 226 41.95 26.74 -9.41
N VAL A 227 41.78 26.52 -8.10
CA VAL A 227 41.27 27.54 -7.15
C VAL A 227 42.31 28.08 -6.19
N TYR A 228 43.47 27.41 -6.06
CA TYR A 228 44.62 27.88 -5.28
C TYR A 228 45.89 27.86 -6.12
N ALA A 229 46.80 28.80 -5.87
CA ALA A 229 48.08 28.87 -6.59
C ALA A 229 48.99 27.66 -6.29
N SER A 230 48.92 27.12 -5.07
CA SER A 230 49.66 25.96 -4.60
C SER A 230 48.96 25.32 -3.39
N ASN A 231 49.40 24.12 -2.99
CA ASN A 231 48.95 23.50 -1.75
C ASN A 231 49.25 24.38 -0.52
N ASP A 232 50.40 25.05 -0.47
CA ASP A 232 50.75 25.96 0.62
C ASP A 232 49.81 27.17 0.71
N ALA A 233 49.43 27.74 -0.44
CA ALA A 233 48.45 28.82 -0.49
C ALA A 233 47.05 28.36 -0.02
N CYS A 234 46.69 27.11 -0.31
CA CYS A 234 45.47 26.51 0.22
C CYS A 234 45.53 26.38 1.75
N MET A 235 46.65 25.85 2.28
CA MET A 235 46.83 25.67 3.73
C MET A 235 46.82 27.01 4.47
N GLU A 236 47.46 28.05 3.92
CA GLU A 236 47.45 29.40 4.48
C GLU A 236 46.03 29.97 4.56
N PHE A 237 45.23 29.80 3.51
CA PHE A 237 43.83 30.25 3.51
C PHE A 237 42.96 29.45 4.48
N MET A 238 43.02 28.12 4.41
CA MET A 238 42.18 27.23 5.22
C MET A 238 42.45 27.33 6.72
N THR A 239 43.69 27.64 7.12
CA THR A 239 44.06 27.83 8.54
C THR A 239 43.62 29.18 9.11
N GLN A 240 43.30 30.16 8.26
CA GLN A 240 42.71 31.45 8.67
C GLN A 240 41.19 31.39 8.77
N LEU A 241 40.55 30.46 8.05
CA LEU A 241 39.11 30.25 8.12
C LEU A 241 38.70 29.60 9.45
N PRO A 242 37.63 30.09 10.10
CA PRO A 242 37.04 29.35 11.20
C PRO A 242 36.51 28.00 10.68
N PHE A 243 36.57 26.96 11.52
CA PHE A 243 35.93 25.68 11.19
C PHE A 243 34.42 25.85 11.04
N GLY A 244 33.78 26.63 11.94
CA GLY A 244 32.34 26.83 11.99
C GLY A 244 31.65 26.04 13.08
N GLN A 245 30.38 26.34 13.32
CA GLN A 245 29.51 25.60 14.24
C GLN A 245 28.85 24.41 13.52
N PRO A 246 28.34 23.40 14.23
CA PRO A 246 27.75 22.20 13.62
C PRO A 246 26.61 22.50 12.63
N TRP A 247 25.85 23.58 12.85
CA TRP A 247 24.72 24.02 12.02
C TRP A 247 25.14 24.94 10.85
N GLU A 248 26.42 25.32 10.74
CA GLU A 248 26.93 26.26 9.73
C GLU A 248 27.49 25.55 8.49
N GLY A 249 26.97 24.37 8.13
CA GLY A 249 27.48 23.57 7.01
C GLY A 249 27.24 24.15 5.62
N GLY A 250 26.51 25.27 5.51
CA GLY A 250 26.31 26.03 4.27
C GLY A 250 26.86 27.46 4.32
N MET A 251 27.69 27.78 5.31
CA MET A 251 28.28 29.10 5.52
C MET A 251 29.73 29.18 4.97
N ASP A 252 30.29 30.38 4.90
CA ASP A 252 31.70 30.59 4.52
C ASP A 252 32.67 30.21 5.65
N ASN A 253 32.91 28.90 5.79
CA ASN A 253 33.80 28.34 6.80
C ASN A 253 34.49 27.05 6.31
N GLY A 254 35.33 26.47 7.16
CA GLY A 254 36.01 25.20 6.89
C GLY A 254 35.05 24.00 6.83
N TRP A 255 33.99 23.99 7.64
CA TRP A 255 33.02 22.89 7.71
C TRP A 255 32.26 22.70 6.38
N CYS A 256 31.76 23.78 5.78
CA CYS A 256 31.13 23.71 4.45
C CYS A 256 32.11 23.17 3.40
N ARG A 257 33.35 23.67 3.38
CA ARG A 257 34.40 23.21 2.44
C ARG A 257 34.76 21.74 2.67
N TYR A 258 34.73 21.28 3.92
CA TYR A 258 34.91 19.88 4.26
C TYR A 258 33.81 18.98 3.69
N ILE A 259 32.54 19.42 3.73
CA ILE A 259 31.44 18.68 3.11
C ILE A 259 31.68 18.61 1.59
N HIS A 260 32.01 19.73 0.97
CA HIS A 260 32.18 19.80 -0.48
C HIS A 260 33.39 19.07 -1.04
N LYS A 261 34.46 18.88 -0.26
CA LYS A 261 35.67 18.15 -0.74
C LYS A 261 35.36 16.73 -1.23
N ASN A 262 34.36 16.08 -0.65
CA ASN A 262 33.97 14.71 -0.99
C ASN A 262 33.26 14.60 -2.34
N MET A 263 32.83 15.71 -2.94
CA MET A 263 32.13 15.72 -4.23
C MET A 263 33.02 16.17 -5.41
N VAL A 264 34.22 16.68 -5.12
CA VAL A 264 35.12 17.29 -6.12
C VAL A 264 35.48 16.34 -7.25
N LYS A 265 35.70 15.05 -6.95
CA LYS A 265 36.09 14.04 -7.93
C LYS A 265 35.02 13.79 -9.01
N TYR A 266 33.73 13.99 -8.70
CA TYR A 266 32.65 13.70 -9.64
C TYR A 266 32.53 14.78 -10.71
N ARG A 267 32.51 16.06 -10.29
CA ARG A 267 32.43 17.23 -11.18
C ARG A 267 33.31 18.37 -10.66
N PRO A 268 34.63 18.35 -10.97
CA PRO A 268 35.56 19.38 -10.51
C PRO A 268 35.15 20.79 -10.94
N GLU A 269 34.58 20.96 -12.14
CA GLU A 269 34.11 22.24 -12.67
C GLU A 269 32.97 22.87 -11.86
N VAL A 270 32.21 22.05 -11.13
CA VAL A 270 31.13 22.50 -10.23
C VAL A 270 31.66 22.65 -8.81
N HIS A 271 32.41 21.67 -8.30
CA HIS A 271 32.73 21.60 -6.86
C HIS A 271 34.05 22.26 -6.45
N CYS A 272 35.01 22.46 -7.36
CA CYS A 272 36.26 23.16 -7.03
C CYS A 272 36.04 24.58 -6.51
N PRO A 273 35.16 25.41 -7.13
CA PRO A 273 34.82 26.73 -6.58
C PRO A 273 34.33 26.68 -5.13
N HIS A 274 33.57 25.64 -4.74
CA HIS A 274 33.01 25.50 -3.39
C HIS A 274 34.07 25.35 -2.31
N ILE A 275 35.18 24.66 -2.63
CA ILE A 275 36.29 24.45 -1.69
C ILE A 275 37.39 25.53 -1.81
N GLY A 276 37.24 26.46 -2.74
CA GLY A 276 38.18 27.55 -3.00
C GLY A 276 37.97 28.80 -2.13
N PRO A 277 38.77 29.86 -2.36
CA PRO A 277 38.64 31.11 -1.63
C PRO A 277 37.30 31.82 -1.79
N THR A 278 36.65 31.68 -2.95
CA THR A 278 35.37 32.33 -3.22
C THR A 278 34.19 31.59 -2.58
N GLY A 279 34.34 30.30 -2.25
CA GLY A 279 33.26 29.44 -1.79
C GLY A 279 32.20 29.10 -2.87
N GLY A 280 32.39 29.57 -4.10
CA GLY A 280 31.40 29.46 -5.18
C GLY A 280 30.06 30.08 -4.79
N ASP A 281 28.98 29.32 -4.96
CA ASP A 281 27.61 29.66 -4.52
C ASP A 281 27.15 28.84 -3.29
N MET A 282 27.99 27.92 -2.83
CA MET A 282 27.66 27.00 -1.73
C MET A 282 28.20 27.48 -0.39
N CYS A 283 29.52 27.71 -0.29
CA CYS A 283 30.22 28.06 0.96
C CYS A 283 30.44 29.57 1.08
N ILE A 284 29.33 30.31 1.17
CA ILE A 284 29.32 31.78 1.24
C ILE A 284 28.64 32.26 2.53
N ALA A 285 28.90 33.51 2.92
CA ALA A 285 28.17 34.13 4.02
C ALA A 285 26.68 34.28 3.63
N ARG A 286 25.78 33.80 4.49
CA ARG A 286 24.34 33.87 4.27
C ARG A 286 23.67 34.72 5.35
N ASP A 287 22.67 35.50 4.95
CA ASP A 287 21.84 36.24 5.88
C ASP A 287 20.75 35.33 6.48
N TYR A 288 20.63 35.34 7.80
CA TYR A 288 19.68 34.47 8.52
C TYR A 288 18.23 34.74 8.12
N VAL A 289 17.84 36.02 7.98
CA VAL A 289 16.46 36.40 7.65
C VAL A 289 16.16 35.96 6.22
N GLN A 290 17.05 36.25 5.28
CA GLN A 290 16.90 35.85 3.89
C GLN A 290 16.77 34.33 3.74
N VAL A 291 17.64 33.55 4.37
CA VAL A 291 17.58 32.07 4.28
C VAL A 291 16.29 31.52 4.88
N THR A 292 15.81 32.13 5.98
CA THR A 292 14.58 31.71 6.66
C THR A 292 13.32 32.05 5.88
N GLU A 293 13.27 33.22 5.23
CA GLU A 293 12.11 33.70 4.48
C GLU A 293 12.02 33.10 3.06
N THR A 294 13.13 32.60 2.52
CA THR A 294 13.17 32.03 1.16
C THR A 294 12.55 30.64 1.13
N MET A 295 11.51 30.47 0.32
CA MET A 295 10.96 29.16 -0.05
C MET A 295 11.59 28.69 -1.37
N PRO A 296 12.49 27.69 -1.34
CA PRO A 296 13.22 27.29 -2.55
C PRO A 296 12.43 26.39 -3.50
N PHE A 297 11.34 25.78 -3.02
CA PHE A 297 10.62 24.74 -3.75
C PHE A 297 9.72 25.32 -4.84
N ASN A 298 9.74 24.73 -6.04
CA ASN A 298 8.85 25.09 -7.15
C ASN A 298 7.36 24.83 -6.81
N SER A 299 7.11 23.88 -5.91
CA SER A 299 5.80 23.60 -5.34
C SER A 299 5.89 23.56 -3.82
N THR A 300 4.90 24.13 -3.12
CA THR A 300 4.85 24.05 -1.66
C THR A 300 4.81 22.59 -1.21
N LEU A 301 5.55 22.22 -0.16
CA LEU A 301 5.44 20.90 0.52
C LEU A 301 4.16 20.79 1.36
N LEU A 302 3.08 21.35 0.83
CA LEU A 302 1.75 21.32 1.39
C LEU A 302 0.96 20.28 0.65
N ALA A 303 0.41 19.34 1.41
CA ALA A 303 -0.43 18.32 0.87
C ALA A 303 -1.84 18.87 0.69
N TYR A 304 -2.15 19.30 -0.54
CA TYR A 304 -3.49 19.68 -0.96
C TYR A 304 -4.05 18.52 -1.75
N ASN A 305 -4.68 17.55 -1.10
CA ASN A 305 -5.29 16.46 -1.85
C ASN A 305 -6.65 16.89 -2.41
N ALA A 306 -6.61 17.75 -3.41
CA ALA A 306 -7.44 17.61 -4.59
C ALA A 306 -6.66 18.02 -5.82
N SER A 307 -7.25 17.67 -6.93
CA SER A 307 -6.99 18.00 -8.33
C SER A 307 -6.75 19.49 -8.66
N TYR A 308 -6.26 20.31 -7.73
CA TYR A 308 -6.05 21.74 -7.87
C TYR A 308 -4.57 22.05 -7.67
N ASN A 309 -3.91 22.53 -8.72
CA ASN A 309 -2.57 23.10 -8.62
C ASN A 309 -2.66 24.59 -8.22
N ALA A 310 -1.51 25.25 -8.05
CA ALA A 310 -1.45 26.68 -7.71
C ALA A 310 -2.21 27.58 -8.70
N LEU A 311 -2.41 27.15 -9.97
CA LEU A 311 -3.19 27.88 -10.97
C LEU A 311 -4.70 27.72 -10.73
N ASP A 312 -5.14 26.57 -10.24
CA ASP A 312 -6.56 26.27 -9.98
C ASP A 312 -7.09 27.01 -8.74
N VAL A 313 -6.21 27.33 -7.78
CA VAL A 313 -6.55 28.09 -6.56
C VAL A 313 -6.12 29.55 -6.58
N LYS A 314 -5.61 30.06 -7.72
CA LYS A 314 -5.04 31.42 -7.83
C LYS A 314 -6.01 32.53 -7.39
N ASP A 315 -7.31 32.32 -7.60
CA ASP A 315 -8.38 33.27 -7.29
C ASP A 315 -9.19 32.86 -6.03
N VAL A 316 -8.78 31.79 -5.33
CA VAL A 316 -9.44 31.28 -4.13
C VAL A 316 -8.77 31.88 -2.90
N PRO A 317 -9.47 32.62 -2.03
CA PRO A 317 -8.88 33.15 -0.80
C PRO A 317 -8.33 32.03 0.10
N ALA A 318 -7.17 32.23 0.73
CA ALA A 318 -6.50 31.23 1.57
C ALA A 318 -7.40 30.59 2.66
N LYS A 319 -8.31 31.38 3.24
CA LYS A 319 -9.31 30.87 4.19
C LYS A 319 -10.23 29.82 3.55
N ASN A 320 -10.64 30.03 2.31
CA ASN A 320 -11.51 29.12 1.58
C ASN A 320 -10.72 27.91 1.05
N GLN A 321 -9.44 28.07 0.72
CA GLN A 321 -8.54 26.94 0.44
C GLN A 321 -8.46 26.01 1.64
N MET A 322 -8.36 26.54 2.86
CA MET A 322 -8.38 25.74 4.09
C MET A 322 -9.71 25.02 4.31
N GLU A 323 -10.85 25.64 3.99
CA GLU A 323 -12.15 24.96 4.05
C GLU A 323 -12.29 23.87 2.97
N LEU A 324 -11.75 24.08 1.76
CA LEU A 324 -11.69 23.05 0.72
C LEU A 324 -10.85 21.85 1.18
N VAL A 325 -9.69 22.11 1.78
CA VAL A 325 -8.86 21.07 2.41
C VAL A 325 -9.65 20.29 3.46
N LYS A 326 -10.49 20.94 4.29
CA LYS A 326 -11.33 20.22 5.27
C LYS A 326 -12.37 19.31 4.61
N VAL A 327 -13.01 19.75 3.54
CA VAL A 327 -13.98 18.95 2.78
C VAL A 327 -13.29 17.76 2.10
N GLU A 328 -12.08 17.95 1.61
CA GLU A 328 -11.31 16.92 0.89
C GLU A 328 -10.64 15.92 1.82
N THR A 329 -10.18 16.39 2.98
CA THR A 329 -9.65 15.54 4.06
C THR A 329 -10.77 14.92 4.91
N GLU A 330 -12.04 15.16 4.57
CA GLU A 330 -13.16 14.48 5.21
C GLU A 330 -13.05 12.98 4.91
N VAL A 331 -12.74 12.20 5.94
CA VAL A 331 -12.70 10.74 5.83
C VAL A 331 -14.13 10.25 5.59
N VAL A 332 -14.43 9.84 4.36
CA VAL A 332 -15.71 9.24 4.00
C VAL A 332 -15.74 7.81 4.56
N TYR A 333 -16.43 7.65 5.69
CA TYR A 333 -16.71 6.33 6.26
C TYR A 333 -17.86 5.66 5.50
N THR A 334 -18.03 4.35 5.67
CA THR A 334 -19.20 3.62 5.15
C THR A 334 -20.53 4.16 5.70
N THR A 335 -20.48 4.89 6.81
CA THR A 335 -21.62 5.58 7.44
C THR A 335 -21.83 7.00 6.92
N THR A 336 -20.87 7.58 6.21
CA THR A 336 -20.99 8.91 5.60
C THR A 336 -22.00 8.84 4.44
N VAL A 337 -22.95 9.78 4.40
CA VAL A 337 -23.96 9.86 3.34
C VAL A 337 -23.28 10.37 2.06
N ALA A 338 -22.70 9.44 1.29
CA ALA A 338 -22.03 9.72 0.03
C ALA A 338 -22.84 9.19 -1.17
N PHE A 339 -22.56 9.70 -2.37
CA PHE A 339 -23.11 9.14 -3.61
C PHE A 339 -22.72 7.66 -3.75
N PHE A 340 -23.61 6.85 -4.33
CA PHE A 340 -23.35 5.43 -4.57
C PHE A 340 -22.03 5.25 -5.32
N SER A 341 -21.19 4.28 -4.90
CA SER A 341 -19.96 4.00 -5.64
C SER A 341 -20.32 3.55 -7.06
N VAL A 342 -19.61 4.09 -8.06
CA VAL A 342 -19.78 3.72 -9.48
C VAL A 342 -19.71 2.19 -9.65
N SER A 343 -18.82 1.55 -8.90
CA SER A 343 -18.66 0.08 -8.87
C SER A 343 -19.92 -0.66 -8.43
N CYS A 344 -20.71 -0.13 -7.48
CA CYS A 344 -21.96 -0.74 -7.04
C CYS A 344 -23.01 -0.74 -8.16
N VAL A 345 -23.17 0.41 -8.84
CA VAL A 345 -24.11 0.55 -9.96
C VAL A 345 -23.73 -0.39 -11.12
N LEU A 346 -22.45 -0.41 -11.51
CA LEU A 346 -21.95 -1.29 -12.56
C LEU A 346 -22.13 -2.77 -12.21
N TYR A 347 -21.90 -3.15 -10.95
CA TYR A 347 -22.10 -4.53 -10.50
C TYR A 347 -23.58 -4.96 -10.54
N MET A 348 -24.50 -4.10 -10.10
CA MET A 348 -25.94 -4.39 -10.19
C MET A 348 -26.40 -4.53 -11.65
N LEU A 349 -25.87 -3.70 -12.56
CA LEU A 349 -26.13 -3.82 -13.99
C LEU A 349 -25.58 -5.15 -14.56
N LEU A 350 -24.37 -5.55 -14.15
CA LEU A 350 -23.78 -6.83 -14.53
C LEU A 350 -24.68 -8.01 -14.11
N LEU A 351 -25.15 -8.04 -12.87
CA LEU A 351 -26.06 -9.09 -12.38
C LEU A 351 -27.35 -9.16 -13.21
N TYR A 352 -27.93 -8.00 -13.55
CA TYR A 352 -29.10 -7.93 -14.41
C TYR A 352 -28.84 -8.49 -15.82
N VAL A 353 -27.73 -8.12 -16.44
CA VAL A 353 -27.34 -8.60 -17.78
C VAL A 353 -27.12 -10.12 -17.77
N VAL A 354 -26.40 -10.64 -16.77
CA VAL A 354 -26.19 -12.09 -16.61
C VAL A 354 -27.52 -12.81 -16.43
N ALA A 355 -28.44 -12.26 -15.62
CA ALA A 355 -29.78 -12.84 -15.45
C ALA A 355 -30.56 -12.91 -16.76
N LYS A 356 -30.46 -11.88 -17.60
CA LYS A 356 -31.10 -11.87 -18.93
C LYS A 356 -30.46 -12.88 -19.88
N ALA A 357 -29.15 -13.06 -19.84
CA ALA A 357 -28.47 -14.08 -20.62
C ALA A 357 -28.93 -15.50 -20.22
N VAL A 358 -29.02 -15.78 -18.91
CA VAL A 358 -29.53 -17.07 -18.39
C VAL A 358 -31.00 -17.29 -18.78
N GLU A 359 -31.85 -16.26 -18.64
CA GLU A 359 -33.26 -16.31 -19.07
C GLU A 359 -33.37 -16.63 -20.58
N PHE A 360 -32.54 -15.99 -21.41
CA PHE A 360 -32.49 -16.24 -22.84
C PHE A 360 -32.10 -17.69 -23.15
N ILE A 361 -31.03 -18.21 -22.55
CA ILE A 361 -30.57 -19.59 -22.74
C ILE A 361 -31.67 -20.58 -22.36
N PHE A 362 -32.32 -20.42 -21.21
CA PHE A 362 -33.39 -21.33 -20.80
C PHE A 362 -34.61 -21.27 -21.73
N ARG A 363 -35.01 -20.08 -22.20
CA ARG A 363 -36.08 -19.94 -23.19
C ARG A 363 -35.74 -20.59 -24.53
N GLN A 364 -34.48 -20.66 -24.91
CA GLN A 364 -34.09 -21.31 -26.16
C GLN A 364 -34.02 -22.84 -26.04
N PHE A 365 -33.52 -23.35 -24.92
CA PHE A 365 -33.09 -24.75 -24.83
C PHE A 365 -33.86 -25.62 -23.82
N SER A 366 -34.78 -25.06 -23.02
CA SER A 366 -35.49 -25.82 -21.98
C SER A 366 -37.00 -25.73 -22.13
N PHE A 367 -37.64 -26.81 -22.60
CA PHE A 367 -39.09 -26.96 -22.60
C PHE A 367 -39.67 -26.89 -21.17
N ALA A 368 -39.01 -27.56 -20.22
CA ALA A 368 -39.41 -27.54 -18.82
C ALA A 368 -39.46 -26.11 -18.25
N TYR A 369 -38.60 -25.20 -18.70
CA TYR A 369 -38.60 -23.80 -18.28
C TYR A 369 -39.78 -23.00 -18.85
N HIS A 370 -40.19 -23.25 -20.09
CA HIS A 370 -41.36 -22.60 -20.69
C HIS A 370 -42.64 -22.90 -19.92
N ASP A 371 -42.80 -24.15 -19.48
CA ASP A 371 -44.00 -24.61 -18.77
C ASP A 371 -44.08 -24.10 -17.32
N MET A 372 -43.01 -23.47 -16.80
CA MET A 372 -43.00 -22.92 -15.45
C MET A 372 -43.77 -21.60 -15.35
N SER A 373 -44.41 -21.38 -14.21
CA SER A 373 -44.92 -20.05 -13.87
C SER A 373 -43.79 -19.01 -13.84
N PHE A 374 -44.11 -17.76 -14.13
CA PHE A 374 -43.14 -16.65 -14.15
C PHE A 374 -42.31 -16.55 -12.86
N ALA A 375 -42.94 -16.75 -11.70
CA ALA A 375 -42.22 -16.78 -10.42
C ALA A 375 -41.19 -17.91 -10.34
N ASN A 376 -41.51 -19.09 -10.85
CA ASN A 376 -40.59 -20.23 -10.89
C ASN A 376 -39.50 -20.05 -11.95
N GLN A 377 -39.78 -19.39 -13.07
CA GLN A 377 -38.79 -19.01 -14.07
C GLN A 377 -37.73 -18.07 -13.47
N ARG A 378 -38.16 -17.02 -12.74
CA ARG A 378 -37.26 -16.10 -12.04
C ARG A 378 -36.42 -16.83 -10.99
N ASN A 379 -37.04 -17.68 -10.17
CA ASN A 379 -36.32 -18.48 -9.17
C ASN A 379 -35.26 -19.40 -9.80
N THR A 380 -35.58 -20.03 -10.93
CA THR A 380 -34.66 -20.91 -11.66
C THR A 380 -33.44 -20.13 -12.18
N VAL A 381 -33.66 -18.93 -12.71
CA VAL A 381 -32.56 -18.04 -13.12
C VAL A 381 -31.69 -17.66 -11.92
N THR A 382 -32.30 -17.31 -10.78
CA THR A 382 -31.52 -16.96 -9.58
C THR A 382 -30.69 -18.12 -9.06
N TYR A 383 -31.14 -19.38 -9.18
CA TYR A 383 -30.32 -20.53 -8.77
C TYR A 383 -29.02 -20.64 -9.58
N VAL A 384 -29.07 -20.40 -10.90
CA VAL A 384 -27.88 -20.42 -11.75
C VAL A 384 -26.92 -19.29 -11.38
N ILE A 385 -27.44 -18.08 -11.22
CA ILE A 385 -26.63 -16.92 -10.82
C ILE A 385 -26.02 -17.16 -9.44
N ALA A 386 -26.81 -17.64 -8.48
CA ALA A 386 -26.33 -17.96 -7.14
C ALA A 386 -25.20 -19.01 -7.18
N ILE A 387 -25.34 -20.09 -7.95
CA ILE A 387 -24.26 -21.08 -8.12
C ILE A 387 -23.00 -20.41 -8.66
N LEU A 388 -23.11 -19.62 -9.73
CA LEU A 388 -21.95 -18.99 -10.38
C LEU A 388 -21.22 -18.05 -9.41
N PHE A 389 -21.92 -17.06 -8.87
CA PHE A 389 -21.30 -16.03 -8.04
C PHE A 389 -20.86 -16.56 -6.66
N THR A 390 -21.64 -17.42 -6.01
CA THR A 390 -21.19 -18.00 -4.72
C THR A 390 -20.00 -18.95 -4.90
N THR A 391 -19.88 -19.65 -6.03
CA THR A 391 -18.69 -20.46 -6.34
C THR A 391 -17.47 -19.58 -6.57
N THR A 392 -17.61 -18.51 -7.37
CA THR A 392 -16.53 -17.54 -7.57
C THR A 392 -16.08 -16.96 -6.22
N THR A 393 -17.02 -16.51 -5.38
CA THR A 393 -16.71 -15.99 -4.05
C THR A 393 -16.00 -17.04 -3.19
N LEU A 394 -16.46 -18.29 -3.18
CA LEU A 394 -15.82 -19.36 -2.42
C LEU A 394 -14.34 -19.53 -2.81
N VAL A 395 -14.03 -19.49 -4.13
CA VAL A 395 -12.64 -19.56 -4.60
C VAL A 395 -11.82 -18.37 -4.09
N LEU A 396 -12.35 -17.14 -4.17
CA LEU A 396 -11.65 -15.96 -3.64
C LEU A 396 -11.39 -16.09 -2.14
N GLN A 397 -12.35 -16.60 -1.38
CA GLN A 397 -12.20 -16.84 0.04
C GLN A 397 -11.16 -17.92 0.34
N LEU A 398 -11.12 -19.01 -0.42
CA LEU A 398 -10.10 -20.05 -0.24
C LEU A 398 -8.69 -19.51 -0.52
N ILE A 399 -8.52 -18.63 -1.51
CA ILE A 399 -7.23 -17.95 -1.75
C ILE A 399 -6.88 -17.01 -0.58
N ALA A 400 -7.87 -16.35 0.00
CA ALA A 400 -7.69 -15.47 1.16
C ALA A 400 -7.62 -16.20 2.52
N SER A 401 -7.77 -17.53 2.56
CA SER A 401 -7.80 -18.31 3.81
C SER A 401 -6.54 -18.24 4.69
N PRO A 402 -5.32 -17.93 4.19
CA PRO A 402 -4.17 -17.74 5.06
C PRO A 402 -4.34 -16.65 6.13
N ILE A 403 -5.30 -15.72 5.97
CA ILE A 403 -5.71 -14.79 7.03
C ILE A 403 -6.10 -15.53 8.33
N LEU A 404 -6.74 -16.70 8.20
CA LEU A 404 -7.22 -17.48 9.34
C LEU A 404 -6.18 -18.41 9.94
N THR A 405 -5.24 -18.93 9.13
CA THR A 405 -4.31 -19.97 9.56
C THR A 405 -2.93 -19.44 9.92
N THR A 406 -2.40 -18.50 9.15
CA THR A 406 -1.05 -17.96 9.33
C THR A 406 -1.04 -16.49 9.72
N HIS A 407 -2.22 -15.89 9.95
CA HIS A 407 -2.38 -14.46 10.21
C HIS A 407 -1.70 -13.58 9.15
N SER A 408 -1.70 -14.05 7.90
CA SER A 408 -1.17 -13.32 6.75
C SER A 408 -2.23 -12.31 6.29
N TYR A 409 -2.00 -11.01 6.53
CA TYR A 409 -2.90 -9.92 6.14
C TYR A 409 -2.32 -9.11 4.96
N THR A 410 -1.95 -9.79 3.87
CA THR A 410 -1.43 -9.10 2.68
C THR A 410 -2.52 -8.27 1.99
N PHE A 411 -2.12 -7.23 1.27
CA PHE A 411 -3.03 -6.38 0.49
C PHE A 411 -3.95 -7.20 -0.42
N THR A 412 -3.38 -8.18 -1.13
CA THR A 412 -4.12 -9.07 -2.02
C THR A 412 -5.19 -9.87 -1.27
N GLN A 413 -4.85 -10.50 -0.15
CA GLN A 413 -5.82 -11.31 0.61
C GLN A 413 -6.97 -10.45 1.16
N VAL A 414 -6.66 -9.25 1.68
CA VAL A 414 -7.67 -8.31 2.17
C VAL A 414 -8.55 -7.80 1.03
N ALA A 415 -7.96 -7.49 -0.13
CA ALA A 415 -8.72 -7.06 -1.31
C ALA A 415 -9.67 -8.17 -1.79
N LEU A 416 -9.20 -9.42 -1.87
CA LEU A 416 -10.02 -10.57 -2.24
C LEU A 416 -11.21 -10.75 -1.29
N LEU A 417 -10.99 -10.57 0.02
CA LEU A 417 -12.07 -10.64 1.01
C LEU A 417 -13.11 -9.52 0.85
N LYS A 418 -12.66 -8.28 0.59
CA LYS A 418 -13.56 -7.14 0.32
C LYS A 418 -14.38 -7.37 -0.96
N VAL A 419 -13.75 -7.88 -2.01
CA VAL A 419 -14.44 -8.26 -3.25
C VAL A 419 -15.44 -9.39 -3.00
N ALA A 420 -15.07 -10.40 -2.22
CA ALA A 420 -15.98 -11.49 -1.84
C ALA A 420 -17.22 -10.98 -1.10
N ALA A 421 -17.04 -10.08 -0.13
CA ALA A 421 -18.13 -9.43 0.59
C ALA A 421 -19.06 -8.64 -0.36
N LEU A 422 -18.48 -7.83 -1.25
CA LEU A 422 -19.24 -7.05 -2.24
C LEU A 422 -20.07 -7.94 -3.18
N ILE A 423 -19.48 -9.04 -3.67
CA ILE A 423 -20.17 -9.98 -4.57
C ILE A 423 -21.41 -10.55 -3.89
N ILE A 424 -21.28 -11.02 -2.64
CA ILE A 424 -22.39 -11.62 -1.88
C ILE A 424 -23.46 -10.60 -1.53
N SER A 425 -23.07 -9.42 -1.03
CA SER A 425 -24.02 -8.35 -0.72
C SER A 425 -24.84 -7.94 -1.94
N GLY A 426 -24.18 -7.69 -3.08
CA GLY A 426 -24.91 -7.31 -4.30
C GLY A 426 -25.74 -8.47 -4.88
N LEU A 427 -25.29 -9.73 -4.76
CA LEU A 427 -26.10 -10.90 -5.13
C LEU A 427 -27.39 -10.96 -4.31
N TYR A 428 -27.32 -10.77 -2.99
CA TYR A 428 -28.49 -10.83 -2.11
C TYR A 428 -29.46 -9.66 -2.36
N ILE A 429 -28.95 -8.45 -2.56
CA ILE A 429 -29.76 -7.29 -2.97
C ILE A 429 -30.45 -7.55 -4.32
N PHE A 430 -29.72 -8.15 -5.27
CA PHE A 430 -30.27 -8.53 -6.56
C PHE A 430 -31.37 -9.60 -6.41
N GLU A 431 -31.18 -10.63 -5.58
CA GLU A 431 -32.23 -11.63 -5.36
C GLU A 431 -33.50 -11.04 -4.73
N LEU A 432 -33.34 -10.11 -3.77
CA LEU A 432 -34.46 -9.41 -3.12
C LEU A 432 -35.30 -8.60 -4.10
N THR A 433 -34.66 -8.03 -5.12
CA THR A 433 -35.33 -7.17 -6.13
C THR A 433 -35.78 -7.92 -7.38
N TYR A 434 -35.11 -9.01 -7.73
CA TYR A 434 -35.37 -9.77 -8.95
C TYR A 434 -36.40 -10.89 -8.78
N ARG A 435 -36.50 -11.50 -7.59
CA ARG A 435 -37.49 -12.57 -7.33
C ARG A 435 -38.88 -11.97 -7.10
N VAL A 436 -39.90 -12.63 -7.66
CA VAL A 436 -41.30 -12.19 -7.56
C VAL A 436 -41.84 -12.35 -6.14
N SER A 437 -41.47 -13.42 -5.45
CA SER A 437 -41.84 -13.65 -4.06
C SER A 437 -40.76 -14.44 -3.34
N MET A 438 -40.53 -14.09 -2.08
CA MET A 438 -39.54 -14.72 -1.21
C MET A 438 -40.22 -15.08 0.12
N ARG A 439 -39.88 -16.25 0.67
CA ARG A 439 -40.39 -16.66 1.99
C ARG A 439 -39.67 -15.90 3.09
N TRP A 440 -40.38 -15.59 4.18
CA TRP A 440 -39.83 -14.88 5.33
C TRP A 440 -38.46 -15.38 5.82
N PRO A 441 -38.23 -16.70 6.02
CA PRO A 441 -36.92 -17.16 6.51
C PRO A 441 -35.76 -16.83 5.57
N LEU A 442 -35.99 -16.89 4.24
CA LEU A 442 -34.96 -16.57 3.26
C LEU A 442 -34.73 -15.06 3.16
N MET A 443 -35.80 -14.27 3.29
CA MET A 443 -35.67 -12.81 3.32
C MET A 443 -34.90 -12.36 4.57
N THR A 444 -35.23 -12.90 5.75
CA THR A 444 -34.50 -12.65 7.00
C THR A 444 -33.03 -13.03 6.88
N HIS A 445 -32.71 -14.19 6.30
CA HIS A 445 -31.33 -14.60 6.04
C HIS A 445 -30.56 -13.57 5.21
N HIS A 446 -31.14 -13.09 4.11
CA HIS A 446 -30.51 -12.09 3.24
C HIS A 446 -30.28 -10.77 3.96
N PHE A 447 -31.28 -10.24 4.65
CA PHE A 447 -31.15 -9.00 5.44
C PHE A 447 -30.10 -9.12 6.54
N CYS A 448 -30.13 -10.19 7.34
CA CYS A 448 -29.17 -10.40 8.43
C CYS A 448 -27.74 -10.56 7.90
N THR A 449 -27.54 -11.25 6.77
CA THR A 449 -26.20 -11.41 6.17
C THR A 449 -25.68 -10.07 5.64
N ILE A 450 -26.50 -9.30 4.91
CA ILE A 450 -26.10 -7.97 4.41
C ILE A 450 -25.76 -7.05 5.58
N PHE A 451 -26.62 -7.03 6.61
CA PHE A 451 -26.40 -6.22 7.81
C PHE A 451 -25.10 -6.59 8.53
N ALA A 452 -24.82 -7.90 8.70
CA ALA A 452 -23.59 -8.37 9.32
C ALA A 452 -22.34 -7.97 8.51
N ILE A 453 -22.38 -8.08 7.17
CA ILE A 453 -21.27 -7.65 6.30
C ILE A 453 -21.03 -6.14 6.46
N VAL A 454 -22.09 -5.32 6.40
CA VAL A 454 -21.98 -3.86 6.55
C VAL A 454 -21.44 -3.49 7.93
N LEU A 455 -21.95 -4.13 8.99
CA LEU A 455 -21.49 -3.92 10.36
C LEU A 455 -19.99 -4.22 10.49
N LEU A 456 -19.54 -5.40 10.04
CA LEU A 456 -18.13 -5.80 10.14
C LEU A 456 -17.19 -4.92 9.32
N LEU A 457 -17.58 -4.55 8.09
CA LEU A 457 -16.80 -3.65 7.24
C LEU A 457 -16.72 -2.24 7.84
N SER A 458 -17.83 -1.77 8.41
CA SER A 458 -17.86 -0.47 9.08
C SER A 458 -16.93 -0.52 10.29
N VAL A 459 -17.07 -1.50 11.20
CA VAL A 459 -16.17 -1.64 12.37
C VAL A 459 -14.72 -1.73 11.99
N LEU A 460 -14.41 -2.50 10.95
CA LEU A 460 -13.05 -2.58 10.43
C LEU A 460 -12.51 -1.22 9.96
N SER A 461 -13.36 -0.35 9.41
CA SER A 461 -12.95 0.96 8.88
C SER A 461 -12.49 1.93 9.98
N TYR A 462 -13.14 1.92 11.14
CA TYR A 462 -12.80 2.79 12.27
C TYR A 462 -11.80 2.15 13.24
N THR A 463 -11.96 0.86 13.57
CA THR A 463 -11.05 0.20 14.55
C THR A 463 -9.74 -0.27 13.94
N ARG A 464 -9.72 -0.51 12.61
CA ARG A 464 -8.58 -1.09 11.88
C ARG A 464 -8.06 -2.42 12.46
N HIS A 465 -8.87 -3.11 13.27
CA HIS A 465 -8.42 -4.31 13.96
C HIS A 465 -8.41 -5.54 13.01
N PRO A 466 -7.25 -6.22 12.83
CA PRO A 466 -7.11 -7.26 11.81
C PRO A 466 -7.99 -8.50 12.07
N ALA A 467 -8.28 -8.84 13.33
CA ALA A 467 -9.14 -9.99 13.64
C ALA A 467 -10.58 -9.86 13.12
N LEU A 468 -11.07 -8.63 12.86
CA LEU A 468 -12.39 -8.44 12.24
C LEU A 468 -12.44 -8.98 10.81
N MET A 469 -11.30 -8.98 10.09
CA MET A 469 -11.21 -9.61 8.78
C MET A 469 -11.34 -11.13 8.88
N GLY A 470 -10.71 -11.74 9.89
CA GLY A 470 -10.87 -13.16 10.17
C GLY A 470 -12.31 -13.54 10.50
N ALA A 471 -12.96 -12.78 11.38
CA ALA A 471 -14.37 -12.98 11.71
C ALA A 471 -15.28 -12.85 10.47
N GLY A 472 -15.07 -11.81 9.65
CA GLY A 472 -15.81 -11.62 8.39
C GLY A 472 -15.61 -12.76 7.39
N GLN A 473 -14.39 -13.29 7.29
CA GLN A 473 -14.08 -14.43 6.43
C GLN A 473 -14.81 -15.71 6.88
N ILE A 474 -14.76 -16.03 8.18
CA ILE A 474 -15.48 -17.19 8.75
C ILE A 474 -16.99 -17.04 8.51
N TRP A 475 -17.51 -15.83 8.69
CA TRP A 475 -18.92 -15.53 8.48
C TRP A 475 -19.34 -15.77 7.03
N LEU A 476 -18.58 -15.25 6.06
CA LEU A 476 -18.91 -15.36 4.64
C LEU A 476 -18.97 -16.82 4.15
N PHE A 477 -18.21 -17.75 4.76
CA PHE A 477 -18.32 -19.19 4.44
C PHE A 477 -19.72 -19.77 4.69
N GLN A 478 -20.53 -19.16 5.57
CA GLN A 478 -21.92 -19.58 5.76
C GLN A 478 -22.80 -19.30 4.53
N ALA A 479 -22.47 -18.26 3.75
CA ALA A 479 -23.19 -17.88 2.53
C ALA A 479 -22.64 -18.61 1.28
N THR A 480 -21.34 -18.91 1.26
CA THR A 480 -20.66 -19.48 0.08
C THR A 480 -20.54 -20.99 0.08
N THR A 481 -21.28 -21.70 0.93
CA THR A 481 -21.26 -23.18 0.99
C THR A 481 -22.61 -23.82 0.69
N GLU A 482 -23.49 -23.09 -0.01
CA GLU A 482 -24.86 -23.50 -0.35
C GLU A 482 -25.02 -24.00 -1.80
N GLN A 483 -23.95 -24.13 -2.58
CA GLN A 483 -24.00 -24.47 -4.00
C GLN A 483 -24.80 -25.76 -4.26
N SER A 484 -24.61 -26.78 -3.43
CA SER A 484 -25.31 -28.06 -3.53
C SER A 484 -26.84 -27.90 -3.40
N VAL A 485 -27.30 -26.96 -2.57
CA VAL A 485 -28.72 -26.64 -2.38
C VAL A 485 -29.29 -26.03 -3.66
N PHE A 486 -28.61 -25.04 -4.24
CA PHE A 486 -29.05 -24.42 -5.49
C PHE A 486 -29.06 -25.41 -6.65
N VAL A 487 -28.07 -26.29 -6.75
CA VAL A 487 -28.03 -27.36 -7.76
C VAL A 487 -29.22 -28.32 -7.57
N GLY A 488 -29.49 -28.78 -6.34
CA GLY A 488 -30.61 -29.66 -6.06
C GLY A 488 -31.98 -29.02 -6.40
N LEU A 489 -32.16 -27.74 -6.07
CA LEU A 489 -33.37 -26.99 -6.40
C LEU A 489 -33.52 -26.75 -7.91
N LEU A 490 -32.43 -26.46 -8.62
CA LEU A 490 -32.40 -26.32 -10.07
C LEU A 490 -32.84 -27.62 -10.76
N MET A 491 -32.25 -28.76 -10.35
CA MET A 491 -32.60 -30.08 -10.87
C MET A 491 -34.06 -30.44 -10.60
N TYR A 492 -34.57 -30.08 -9.41
CA TYR A 492 -35.97 -30.27 -9.06
C TYR A 492 -36.92 -29.47 -9.96
N ARG A 493 -36.57 -28.22 -10.30
CA ARG A 493 -37.40 -27.38 -11.17
C ARG A 493 -37.37 -27.83 -12.62
N LEU A 494 -36.20 -28.16 -13.16
CA LEU A 494 -36.05 -28.58 -14.55
C LEU A 494 -36.55 -30.00 -14.82
N GLY A 495 -37.05 -30.71 -13.81
CA GLY A 495 -37.59 -32.06 -13.98
C GLY A 495 -36.53 -33.11 -14.30
N CYS A 496 -35.30 -32.92 -13.83
CA CYS A 496 -34.22 -33.89 -14.01
C CYS A 496 -34.56 -35.25 -13.33
N SER A 497 -33.76 -36.28 -13.62
CA SER A 497 -33.96 -37.64 -13.10
C SER A 497 -34.32 -37.67 -11.61
N SER A 498 -35.51 -38.18 -11.27
CA SER A 498 -36.06 -38.11 -9.91
C SER A 498 -35.14 -38.77 -8.87
N LYS A 499 -34.45 -39.86 -9.25
CA LYS A 499 -33.49 -40.55 -8.38
C LYS A 499 -32.29 -39.66 -8.05
N LEU A 500 -31.75 -38.98 -9.07
CA LEU A 500 -30.59 -38.10 -8.93
C LEU A 500 -30.97 -36.84 -8.15
N THR A 501 -32.08 -36.19 -8.52
CA THR A 501 -32.61 -35.01 -7.82
C THR A 501 -32.84 -35.29 -6.33
N ARG A 502 -33.45 -36.44 -5.99
CA ARG A 502 -33.63 -36.86 -4.58
C ARG A 502 -32.30 -36.99 -3.84
N ASN A 503 -31.32 -37.69 -4.43
CA ASN A 503 -30.03 -37.92 -3.78
C ASN A 503 -29.27 -36.61 -3.55
N VAL A 504 -29.26 -35.71 -4.55
CA VAL A 504 -28.64 -34.38 -4.43
C VAL A 504 -29.32 -33.54 -3.36
N LEU A 505 -30.66 -33.54 -3.28
CA LEU A 505 -31.39 -32.79 -2.25
C LEU A 505 -31.10 -33.31 -0.83
N TYR A 506 -31.00 -34.64 -0.63
CA TYR A 506 -30.61 -35.19 0.68
C TYR A 506 -29.18 -34.79 1.06
N PHE A 507 -28.23 -34.93 0.12
CA PHE A 507 -26.85 -34.51 0.34
C PHE A 507 -26.76 -33.03 0.67
N ALA A 508 -27.44 -32.18 -0.11
CA ALA A 508 -27.43 -30.73 0.07
C ALA A 508 -28.00 -30.30 1.43
N ALA A 509 -29.10 -30.93 1.87
CA ALA A 509 -29.67 -30.65 3.19
C ALA A 509 -28.69 -30.96 4.32
N VAL A 510 -28.00 -32.11 4.27
CA VAL A 510 -27.04 -32.53 5.29
C VAL A 510 -25.77 -31.69 5.25
N GLN A 511 -25.15 -31.55 4.07
CA GLN A 511 -23.92 -30.77 3.90
C GLN A 511 -24.13 -29.32 4.33
N SER A 512 -25.22 -28.69 3.90
CA SER A 512 -25.50 -27.31 4.28
C SER A 512 -25.70 -27.16 5.78
N PHE A 513 -26.39 -28.10 6.44
CA PHE A 513 -26.57 -28.07 7.89
C PHE A 513 -25.23 -28.18 8.64
N ILE A 514 -24.39 -29.17 8.27
CA ILE A 514 -23.10 -29.40 8.92
C ILE A 514 -22.20 -28.18 8.75
N PHE A 515 -22.00 -27.70 7.53
CA PHE A 515 -21.04 -26.61 7.27
C PHE A 515 -21.44 -25.32 7.98
N LYS A 516 -22.74 -24.99 7.97
CA LYS A 516 -23.23 -23.77 8.65
C LYS A 516 -23.09 -23.87 10.16
N LEU A 517 -23.39 -25.03 10.75
CA LEU A 517 -23.19 -25.25 12.17
C LEU A 517 -21.70 -25.14 12.54
N THR A 518 -20.81 -25.75 11.74
CA THR A 518 -19.37 -25.68 11.96
C THR A 518 -18.83 -24.26 11.87
N PHE A 519 -19.19 -23.49 10.84
CA PHE A 519 -18.71 -22.12 10.70
C PHE A 519 -19.32 -21.16 11.73
N ALA A 520 -20.56 -21.37 12.16
CA ALA A 520 -21.16 -20.61 13.26
C ALA A 520 -20.44 -20.89 14.60
N ALA A 521 -20.16 -22.16 14.89
CA ALA A 521 -19.39 -22.53 16.08
C ALA A 521 -17.95 -21.98 16.01
N TYR A 522 -17.30 -22.08 14.85
CA TYR A 522 -15.95 -21.54 14.66
C TYR A 522 -15.93 -20.02 14.85
N LEU A 523 -16.91 -19.30 14.31
CA LEU A 523 -17.02 -17.86 14.48
C LEU A 523 -17.14 -17.46 15.96
N LEU A 524 -17.98 -18.16 16.74
CA LEU A 524 -18.13 -17.86 18.17
C LEU A 524 -16.84 -18.15 18.95
N ALA A 525 -16.15 -19.24 18.63
CA ALA A 525 -14.85 -19.54 19.22
C ALA A 525 -13.80 -18.48 18.86
N TYR A 526 -13.74 -18.08 17.58
CA TYR A 526 -12.83 -17.05 17.09
C TYR A 526 -13.10 -15.70 17.75
N TRP A 527 -14.37 -15.30 17.87
CA TRP A 527 -14.79 -14.09 18.59
C TRP A 527 -14.36 -14.14 20.06
N ALA A 528 -14.60 -15.27 20.75
CA ALA A 528 -14.22 -15.42 22.16
C ALA A 528 -12.70 -15.31 22.38
N GLN A 529 -11.89 -15.81 21.44
CA GLN A 529 -10.44 -15.80 21.53
C GLN A 529 -9.82 -14.45 21.12
N HIS A 530 -10.37 -13.80 20.09
CA HIS A 530 -9.70 -12.70 19.41
C HIS A 530 -10.44 -11.36 19.45
N LEU A 531 -11.71 -11.32 19.85
CA LEU A 531 -12.51 -10.08 19.82
C LEU A 531 -13.05 -9.67 21.20
N VAL A 532 -13.35 -10.62 22.09
CA VAL A 532 -13.84 -10.33 23.45
C VAL A 532 -12.85 -9.52 24.29
N GLN A 533 -11.55 -9.72 24.08
CA GLN A 533 -10.52 -8.99 24.82
C GLN A 533 -10.49 -7.47 24.53
N PHE A 534 -11.24 -7.00 23.53
CA PHE A 534 -11.28 -5.60 23.12
C PHE A 534 -12.54 -4.84 23.59
N HIS A 535 -13.26 -5.33 24.62
CA HIS A 535 -14.40 -4.63 25.23
C HIS A 535 -13.99 -3.41 26.08
N SER A 536 -13.23 -2.48 25.50
CA SER A 536 -12.83 -1.24 26.18
C SER A 536 -13.85 -0.11 26.05
N SER A 537 -14.70 -0.12 25.02
CA SER A 537 -15.71 0.91 24.76
C SER A 537 -17.14 0.37 24.71
N SER A 538 -18.14 1.24 24.86
CA SER A 538 -19.57 0.88 24.72
C SER A 538 -19.90 0.30 23.33
N ASP A 539 -19.16 0.74 22.32
CA ASP A 539 -19.40 0.38 20.92
C ASP A 539 -18.94 -1.06 20.64
N ASP A 540 -17.84 -1.49 21.27
CA ASP A 540 -17.32 -2.86 21.18
C ASP A 540 -18.27 -3.88 21.81
N VAL A 541 -18.93 -3.49 22.90
CA VAL A 541 -19.97 -4.29 23.58
C VAL A 541 -21.19 -4.42 22.67
N ALA A 542 -21.66 -3.31 22.09
CA ALA A 542 -22.80 -3.32 21.18
C ALA A 542 -22.55 -4.21 19.96
N LEU A 543 -21.35 -4.14 19.36
CA LEU A 543 -20.94 -5.00 18.26
C LEU A 543 -21.00 -6.48 18.64
N SER A 544 -20.49 -6.84 19.82
CA SER A 544 -20.46 -8.23 20.27
C SER A 544 -21.85 -8.80 20.51
N VAL A 545 -22.74 -8.00 21.11
CA VAL A 545 -24.15 -8.36 21.28
C VAL A 545 -24.82 -8.56 19.93
N LEU A 546 -24.63 -7.63 18.98
CA LEU A 546 -25.20 -7.74 17.63
C LEU A 546 -24.67 -8.96 16.88
N LEU A 547 -23.37 -9.25 16.97
CA LEU A 547 -22.73 -10.40 16.32
C LEU A 547 -23.35 -11.72 16.79
N VAL A 548 -23.52 -11.89 18.11
CA VAL A 548 -24.12 -13.10 18.69
C VAL A 548 -25.59 -13.22 18.29
N ILE A 549 -26.37 -12.13 18.39
CA ILE A 549 -27.79 -12.13 18.00
C ILE A 549 -27.95 -12.50 16.52
N MET A 550 -27.16 -11.89 15.63
CA MET A 550 -27.20 -12.19 14.20
C MET A 550 -26.78 -13.63 13.91
N THR A 551 -25.78 -14.17 14.60
CA THR A 551 -25.35 -15.57 14.45
C THR A 551 -26.48 -16.53 14.82
N VAL A 552 -27.19 -16.28 15.93
CA VAL A 552 -28.33 -17.10 16.35
C VAL A 552 -29.49 -17.01 15.35
N LEU A 553 -29.86 -15.80 14.92
CA LEU A 553 -30.93 -15.59 13.95
C LEU A 553 -30.64 -16.28 12.61
N LEU A 554 -29.42 -16.12 12.09
CA LEU A 554 -28.99 -16.82 10.89
C LEU A 554 -29.07 -18.32 11.12
N MET A 555 -28.52 -18.87 12.20
CA MET A 555 -28.58 -20.30 12.45
C MET A 555 -30.02 -20.84 12.47
N CYS A 556 -30.97 -20.13 13.08
CA CYS A 556 -32.39 -20.51 13.04
C CYS A 556 -32.95 -20.59 11.61
N THR A 557 -32.68 -19.56 10.78
CA THR A 557 -33.10 -19.58 9.36
C THR A 557 -32.47 -20.74 8.58
N GLN A 558 -31.26 -21.13 8.97
CA GLN A 558 -30.49 -22.17 8.29
C GLN A 558 -30.92 -23.58 8.64
N VAL A 559 -31.26 -23.84 9.90
CA VAL A 559 -31.90 -25.09 10.31
C VAL A 559 -33.22 -25.28 9.56
N TYR A 560 -34.01 -24.22 9.47
CA TYR A 560 -35.26 -24.25 8.69
C TYR A 560 -35.00 -24.54 7.19
N GLY A 561 -33.99 -23.89 6.60
CA GLY A 561 -33.59 -24.11 5.21
C GLY A 561 -33.23 -25.57 4.92
N ALA A 562 -32.36 -26.16 5.74
CA ALA A 562 -31.96 -27.57 5.63
C ALA A 562 -33.16 -28.52 5.78
N TRP A 563 -34.03 -28.27 6.76
CA TRP A 563 -35.27 -29.03 6.95
C TRP A 563 -36.20 -28.93 5.73
N ALA A 564 -36.35 -27.75 5.14
CA ALA A 564 -37.20 -27.55 3.97
C ALA A 564 -36.68 -28.30 2.73
N VAL A 565 -35.35 -28.30 2.51
CA VAL A 565 -34.70 -29.05 1.41
C VAL A 565 -34.86 -30.56 1.64
N TRP A 566 -34.68 -31.03 2.87
CA TRP A 566 -34.94 -32.42 3.25
C TRP A 566 -36.39 -32.84 3.01
N GLY A 567 -37.35 -31.99 3.40
CA GLY A 567 -38.77 -32.20 3.14
C GLY A 567 -39.10 -32.31 1.66
N LEU A 568 -38.40 -31.55 0.81
CA LEU A 568 -38.52 -31.66 -0.64
C LEU A 568 -38.00 -33.00 -1.17
N ALA A 569 -36.85 -33.46 -0.66
CA ALA A 569 -36.29 -34.77 -1.01
C ALA A 569 -37.27 -35.91 -0.67
N LEU A 570 -37.88 -35.86 0.52
CA LEU A 570 -38.92 -36.81 0.94
C LEU A 570 -40.14 -36.81 0.02
N LYS A 571 -40.57 -35.61 -0.43
CA LYS A 571 -41.69 -35.49 -1.37
C LYS A 571 -41.38 -36.17 -2.72
N VAL A 572 -40.16 -35.96 -3.24
CA VAL A 572 -39.70 -36.64 -4.46
C VAL A 572 -39.67 -38.15 -4.25
N ASP A 573 -39.12 -38.63 -3.13
CA ASP A 573 -39.05 -40.07 -2.82
C ASP A 573 -40.45 -40.72 -2.75
N ARG A 574 -41.41 -40.07 -2.08
CA ARG A 574 -42.80 -40.56 -2.02
C ARG A 574 -43.44 -40.63 -3.41
N SER A 575 -43.20 -39.64 -4.27
CA SER A 575 -43.74 -39.62 -5.63
C SER A 575 -43.17 -40.76 -6.49
N MET A 576 -41.89 -41.10 -6.29
CA MET A 576 -41.25 -42.23 -6.96
C MET A 576 -41.83 -43.56 -6.49
N ARG A 577 -42.02 -43.75 -5.16
CA ARG A 577 -42.64 -44.97 -4.62
C ARG A 577 -44.08 -45.17 -5.09
N LYS A 578 -44.86 -44.09 -5.19
CA LYS A 578 -46.24 -44.17 -5.72
C LYS A 578 -46.26 -44.61 -7.19
N ARG A 579 -45.31 -44.16 -8.01
CA ARG A 579 -45.16 -44.59 -9.41
C ARG A 579 -44.66 -46.03 -9.54
N SER A 580 -43.87 -46.55 -8.59
CA SER A 580 -43.44 -47.95 -8.61
C SER A 580 -44.51 -48.94 -8.12
N ILE A 581 -45.44 -48.49 -7.28
CA ILE A 581 -46.58 -49.31 -6.79
C ILE A 581 -47.67 -49.41 -7.86
N ILE A 582 -47.85 -48.36 -8.66
CA ILE A 582 -48.72 -48.37 -9.85
C ILE A 582 -47.87 -48.88 -11.04
N GLY A 583 -47.52 -50.17 -11.03
CA GLY A 583 -47.02 -50.84 -12.23
C GLY A 583 -48.07 -50.85 -13.35
N PRO A 584 -47.71 -51.14 -14.62
CA PRO A 584 -48.64 -51.06 -15.73
C PRO A 584 -49.67 -52.21 -15.64
N SER A 585 -50.83 -51.96 -15.05
CA SER A 585 -51.95 -52.89 -15.12
C SER A 585 -52.77 -52.60 -16.38
N SER A 586 -52.76 -53.56 -17.32
CA SER A 586 -53.88 -53.94 -18.18
C SER A 586 -54.75 -52.79 -18.71
N THR A 587 -54.37 -52.26 -19.86
CA THR A 587 -55.31 -51.86 -20.93
C THR A 587 -54.64 -52.15 -22.26
N SER A 588 -54.61 -53.43 -22.61
CA SER A 588 -54.58 -53.82 -24.02
C SER A 588 -55.97 -53.57 -24.58
N GLU A 589 -56.18 -52.43 -25.22
CA GLU A 589 -56.96 -52.36 -26.46
C GLU A 589 -56.77 -50.99 -27.15
N SER A 590 -56.15 -51.08 -28.32
CA SER A 590 -56.16 -50.13 -29.44
C SER A 590 -55.96 -48.64 -29.15
N LEU A 591 -54.75 -48.13 -29.37
CA LEU A 591 -54.53 -47.07 -30.36
C LEU A 591 -53.03 -46.92 -30.65
N SER A 592 -52.67 -47.38 -31.83
CA SER A 592 -51.42 -47.08 -32.54
C SER A 592 -51.11 -45.59 -32.54
N LEU A 593 -49.87 -45.18 -32.22
CA LEU A 593 -48.97 -44.41 -33.10
C LEU A 593 -47.75 -43.82 -32.36
N SER A 594 -46.59 -44.04 -32.98
CA SER A 594 -45.30 -43.33 -32.86
C SER A 594 -44.45 -43.55 -31.60
N HIS A 595 -43.64 -44.61 -31.65
CA HIS A 595 -42.27 -44.55 -31.14
C HIS A 595 -41.49 -43.50 -31.96
N SER A 596 -40.90 -42.50 -31.31
CA SER A 596 -39.78 -41.74 -31.87
C SER A 596 -38.64 -41.74 -30.86
N THR A 597 -37.70 -42.63 -31.16
CA THR A 597 -36.38 -42.77 -30.58
C THR A 597 -35.60 -41.48 -30.81
N LEU A 598 -35.06 -40.90 -29.74
CA LEU A 598 -34.07 -39.81 -29.78
C LEU A 598 -32.81 -40.31 -30.50
N VAL A 599 -32.69 -39.97 -31.79
CA VAL A 599 -31.43 -40.05 -32.54
C VAL A 599 -30.74 -38.69 -32.41
N PHE A 600 -29.56 -38.70 -31.78
CA PHE A 600 -28.60 -37.61 -31.88
C PHE A 600 -28.19 -37.46 -33.36
N ASN A 601 -28.64 -36.41 -34.03
CA ASN A 601 -28.14 -36.06 -35.35
C ASN A 601 -27.03 -35.01 -35.20
N VAL A 602 -25.80 -35.47 -35.34
CA VAL A 602 -24.62 -34.64 -35.56
C VAL A 602 -24.68 -34.15 -37.00
N HIS A 603 -24.68 -32.83 -37.18
CA HIS A 603 -24.53 -32.19 -38.49
C HIS A 603 -23.15 -32.53 -39.07
N THR A 604 -23.14 -33.17 -40.24
CA THR A 604 -22.04 -33.09 -41.19
C THR A 604 -22.38 -32.10 -42.29
N THR A 605 -21.44 -31.19 -42.49
CA THR A 605 -21.33 -30.19 -43.54
C THR A 605 -21.35 -30.79 -44.94
N LYS A 606 -21.94 -30.08 -45.91
CA LYS A 606 -21.41 -29.93 -47.28
C LYS A 606 -22.11 -28.78 -48.05
N VAL A 607 -21.25 -27.89 -48.53
CA VAL A 607 -21.37 -26.80 -49.53
C VAL A 607 -22.36 -25.68 -49.24
#